data_AF-A0A679GGV5-F1
#
_entry.id   AF-A0A679GGV5-F1
#
_cell.length_a   1.000
_cell.length_b   1.000
_cell.length_c   1.000
_cell.angle_alpha   90.00
_cell.angle_beta   90.00
_cell.angle_gamma   90.00
#
_symmetry.space_group_name_H-M   'P 1'
#
loop_
_entity.id
_entity.type
_entity.pdbx_description
1 polymer ?
#
loop_
_entity_poly.entity_id
_entity_poly.type
_entity_poly.pdbx_seq_one_letter_code
_entity_poly.pdbx_strand_id
1 'polypeptide(L)'
;MGMHRYLHKPHPVGCACSVCWSRAAPVAPVASRSTACDHCRPAQMSRVDGKWVCQPASFCEKHRPARRAPKYWNVVYDSGPPTPFVPIHEPFGD
;
A
#
# COMPACT_ATOMS: atom_id res chain seq x y z
N MET A 1 -7.42 -32.89 14.95
CA MET A 1 -8.18 -33.42 13.80
C MET A 1 -7.47 -32.93 12.53
N GLY A 2 -6.79 -33.81 11.79
CA GLY A 2 -5.74 -33.42 10.85
C GLY A 2 -6.23 -32.77 9.55
N MET A 3 -5.82 -31.52 9.30
CA MET A 3 -5.97 -30.80 8.02
C MET A 3 -4.99 -31.27 6.92
N HIS A 4 -4.33 -32.41 7.11
CA HIS A 4 -3.34 -32.93 6.14
C HIS A 4 -3.94 -33.71 4.97
N ARG A 5 -5.25 -34.04 4.99
CA ARG A 5 -5.85 -34.92 3.97
C ARG A 5 -6.05 -34.25 2.60
N TYR A 6 -5.96 -32.93 2.52
CA TYR A 6 -6.25 -32.15 1.29
C TYR A 6 -5.02 -31.46 0.68
N LEU A 7 -3.90 -31.34 1.39
CA LEU A 7 -2.76 -30.52 0.95
C LEU A 7 -1.84 -31.18 -0.08
N HIS A 8 -1.95 -32.49 -0.28
CA HIS A 8 -1.00 -33.25 -1.13
C HIS A 8 -1.67 -34.24 -2.07
N LYS A 9 -3.00 -34.20 -2.22
CA LYS A 9 -3.64 -35.04 -3.22
C LYS A 9 -3.43 -34.40 -4.61
N PRO A 10 -2.99 -35.16 -5.62
CA PRO A 10 -2.96 -34.65 -6.98
C PRO A 10 -4.38 -34.27 -7.38
N HIS A 11 -4.55 -33.07 -7.91
CA HIS A 11 -5.81 -32.63 -8.45
C HIS A 11 -6.02 -33.31 -9.81
N PRO A 12 -7.27 -33.65 -10.18
CA PRO A 12 -7.56 -34.17 -11.50
C PRO A 12 -7.14 -33.16 -12.58
N VAL A 13 -6.76 -33.67 -13.75
CA VAL A 13 -6.44 -32.84 -14.92
C VAL A 13 -7.69 -32.00 -15.25
N GLY A 14 -7.55 -30.67 -15.22
CA GLY A 14 -8.67 -29.73 -15.43
C GLY A 14 -9.38 -29.23 -14.17
N CYS A 15 -8.84 -29.46 -12.96
CA CYS A 15 -9.43 -28.93 -11.73
C CYS A 15 -9.50 -27.39 -11.73
N ALA A 16 -10.69 -26.85 -11.47
CA ALA A 16 -10.96 -25.41 -11.41
C ALA A 16 -11.21 -24.90 -9.97
N CYS A 17 -10.66 -25.57 -8.94
CA CYS A 17 -10.74 -25.02 -7.58
C CYS A 17 -9.98 -23.68 -7.49
N SER A 18 -10.29 -22.87 -6.48
CA SER A 18 -9.67 -21.53 -6.32
C SER A 18 -8.15 -21.55 -6.40
N VAL A 19 -7.49 -22.57 -5.85
CA VAL A 19 -6.02 -22.73 -5.86
C VAL A 19 -5.50 -23.06 -7.26
N CYS A 20 -6.05 -24.08 -7.92
CA CYS A 20 -5.62 -24.48 -9.27
C CYS A 20 -5.95 -23.41 -10.30
N TRP A 21 -7.10 -22.76 -10.19
CA TRP A 21 -7.49 -21.64 -11.03
C TRP A 21 -6.55 -20.46 -10.84
N SER A 22 -6.22 -20.07 -9.60
CA SER A 22 -5.28 -18.96 -9.36
C SER A 22 -3.88 -19.24 -9.90
N ARG A 23 -3.44 -20.51 -9.85
CA ARG A 23 -2.16 -20.94 -10.43
C ARG A 23 -2.18 -20.94 -11.97
N ALA A 24 -3.30 -21.33 -12.57
CA ALA A 24 -3.47 -21.38 -14.02
C ALA A 24 -3.83 -20.01 -14.62
N ALA A 25 -4.43 -19.12 -13.83
CA ALA A 25 -4.83 -17.80 -14.25
C ALA A 25 -3.56 -17.01 -14.61
N PRO A 26 -3.46 -16.51 -15.85
CA PRO A 26 -2.38 -15.59 -16.19
C PRO A 26 -2.53 -14.38 -15.26
N VAL A 27 -1.43 -13.98 -14.62
CA VAL A 27 -1.32 -12.65 -14.02
C VAL A 27 -1.30 -11.67 -15.20
N ALA A 28 -2.48 -11.40 -15.76
CA ALA A 28 -2.63 -10.32 -16.71
C ALA A 28 -2.28 -9.06 -15.94
N PRO A 29 -1.24 -8.30 -16.34
CA PRO A 29 -1.02 -7.00 -15.75
C PRO A 29 -2.29 -6.20 -16.01
N VAL A 30 -3.06 -5.95 -14.96
CA VAL A 30 -4.19 -5.03 -15.05
C VAL A 30 -3.54 -3.69 -15.31
N ALA A 31 -3.61 -3.25 -16.57
CA ALA A 31 -3.15 -1.93 -16.94
C ALA A 31 -3.88 -0.94 -16.03
N SER A 32 -3.11 -0.23 -15.20
CA SER A 32 -3.66 0.87 -14.41
C SER A 32 -4.42 1.78 -15.39
N ARG A 33 -5.69 2.07 -15.11
CA ARG A 33 -6.53 2.95 -15.95
C ARG A 33 -6.07 4.40 -15.96
N SER A 34 -4.89 4.69 -15.40
CA SER A 34 -4.20 5.96 -15.56
C SER A 34 -3.89 6.15 -17.04
N THR A 35 -4.72 6.91 -17.75
CA THR A 35 -4.39 7.41 -19.09
C THR A 35 -3.00 8.04 -19.00
N ALA A 36 -2.05 7.54 -19.79
CA ALA A 36 -0.70 8.08 -19.82
C ALA A 36 -0.80 9.57 -20.20
N CYS A 37 -0.36 10.44 -19.31
CA CYS A 37 -0.22 11.86 -19.60
C CYS A 37 1.25 12.11 -19.89
N ASP A 38 1.56 12.57 -21.10
CA ASP A 38 2.94 12.80 -21.53
C ASP A 38 3.67 13.87 -20.70
N HIS A 39 2.90 14.70 -20.00
CA HIS A 39 3.39 15.79 -19.15
C HIS A 39 3.47 15.44 -17.66
N CYS A 40 2.93 14.30 -17.23
CA CYS A 40 2.99 13.88 -15.83
C CYS A 40 4.04 12.78 -15.66
N ARG A 41 4.84 12.86 -14.59
CA ARG A 41 5.78 11.80 -14.21
C ARG A 41 5.44 11.30 -12.82
N PRO A 42 5.29 9.98 -12.61
CA PRO A 42 5.10 9.42 -11.28
C PRO A 42 6.37 9.64 -10.44
N ALA A 43 6.23 9.50 -9.12
CA ALA A 43 7.39 9.43 -8.25
C ALA A 43 8.22 8.19 -8.59
N GLN A 44 9.54 8.34 -8.62
CA GLN A 44 10.47 7.28 -8.96
C GLN A 44 11.57 7.18 -7.93
N MET A 45 11.96 5.94 -7.62
CA MET A 45 13.11 5.64 -6.77
C MET A 45 14.21 5.09 -7.66
N SER A 46 15.39 5.69 -7.60
CA SER A 46 16.56 5.22 -8.35
C SER A 46 17.78 5.19 -7.46
N ARG A 47 18.80 4.42 -7.87
CA ARG A 47 20.11 4.45 -7.23
C ARG A 47 21.04 5.33 -8.04
N VAL A 48 21.56 6.38 -7.42
CA VAL A 48 22.57 7.29 -7.99
C VAL A 48 23.77 7.24 -7.06
N ASP A 49 24.94 6.85 -7.58
CA ASP A 49 26.19 6.71 -6.81
C ASP A 49 26.03 5.86 -5.53
N GLY A 50 25.30 4.74 -5.64
CA GLY A 50 25.07 3.82 -4.54
C GLY A 50 24.06 4.30 -3.49
N LYS A 51 23.53 5.52 -3.60
CA LYS A 51 22.50 6.08 -2.72
C LYS A 51 21.13 5.98 -3.36
N TRP A 52 20.12 5.66 -2.54
CA TRP A 52 18.73 5.75 -2.97
C TRP A 52 18.31 7.22 -3.06
N VAL A 53 17.82 7.62 -4.22
CA VAL A 53 17.30 8.96 -4.49
C VAL A 53 15.83 8.84 -4.87
N CYS A 54 14.99 9.65 -4.21
CA CYS A 54 13.59 9.80 -4.55
C CYS A 54 13.43 10.99 -5.49
N GLN A 55 12.95 10.73 -6.70
CA GLN A 55 12.49 11.75 -7.62
C GLN A 55 11.00 11.99 -7.37
N PRO A 56 10.59 13.20 -6.94
CA PRO A 56 9.19 13.52 -6.70
C PRO A 56 8.35 13.39 -7.96
N ALA A 57 7.06 13.10 -7.78
CA ALA A 57 6.10 13.16 -8.87
C ALA A 57 5.97 14.58 -9.42
N SER A 58 5.77 14.70 -10.73
CA SER A 58 5.46 15.97 -11.40
C SER A 58 4.13 15.86 -12.13
N PHE A 59 3.34 16.91 -12.05
CA PHE A 59 1.97 16.95 -12.56
C PHE A 59 1.80 18.16 -13.47
N CYS A 60 1.09 17.99 -14.59
CA CYS A 60 0.62 19.11 -15.38
C CYS A 60 -0.52 19.84 -14.66
N GLU A 61 -0.89 21.04 -15.10
CA GLU A 61 -1.93 21.84 -14.44
C GLU A 61 -3.27 21.09 -14.33
N LYS A 62 -3.64 20.30 -15.35
CA LYS A 62 -4.87 19.48 -15.35
C LYS A 62 -4.87 18.38 -14.28
N HIS A 63 -3.71 17.81 -13.98
CA HIS A 63 -3.57 16.68 -13.05
C HIS A 63 -2.95 17.07 -11.72
N ARG A 64 -2.72 18.36 -11.50
CA ARG A 64 -2.18 18.87 -10.26
C ARG A 64 -3.17 18.54 -9.14
N PRO A 65 -2.76 17.74 -8.13
CA PRO A 65 -3.63 17.48 -6.99
C PRO A 65 -4.00 18.80 -6.32
N ALA A 66 -5.27 18.94 -5.92
CA ALA A 66 -5.69 20.10 -5.16
C ALA A 66 -4.85 20.20 -3.87
N ARG A 67 -4.35 21.41 -3.57
CA ARG A 67 -3.55 21.65 -2.35
C ARG A 67 -4.36 21.44 -1.06
N ARG A 68 -5.69 21.57 -1.17
CA ARG A 68 -6.61 21.39 -0.06
C ARG A 68 -7.22 20.01 -0.14
N ALA A 69 -7.27 19.31 0.99
CA ALA A 69 -8.08 18.11 1.10
C ALA A 69 -9.53 18.41 0.66
N PRO A 70 -10.21 17.45 0.02
CA PRO A 70 -11.61 17.61 -0.39
C PRO A 70 -12.48 18.09 0.78
N LYS A 71 -13.55 18.84 0.50
CA LYS A 71 -14.40 19.49 1.52
C LYS A 71 -15.02 18.51 2.54
N TYR A 72 -15.14 17.23 2.21
CA TYR A 72 -15.62 16.17 3.12
C TYR A 72 -14.55 15.68 4.10
N TRP A 73 -13.30 16.13 3.95
CA TRP A 73 -12.18 15.83 4.84
C TRP A 73 -12.09 16.93 5.91
N ASN A 74 -13.10 17.00 6.76
CA ASN A 74 -12.98 17.76 8.00
C ASN A 74 -12.09 16.95 8.97
N VAL A 75 -10.94 17.50 9.34
CA VAL A 75 -10.20 17.04 10.51
C VAL A 75 -11.14 17.21 11.69
N VAL A 76 -11.74 16.12 12.17
CA VAL A 76 -12.77 16.17 13.22
C VAL A 76 -12.16 16.69 14.52
N TYR A 77 -10.86 16.43 14.75
CA TYR A 77 -10.08 16.94 15.87
C TYR A 77 -8.60 16.61 15.61
N ASP A 78 -7.71 17.60 15.68
CA ASP A 78 -6.26 17.37 15.68
C ASP A 78 -5.79 17.35 17.13
N SER A 79 -5.79 16.16 17.75
CA SER A 79 -5.34 15.97 19.14
C SER A 79 -3.83 15.93 19.28
N GLY A 80 -3.08 16.12 18.19
CA GLY A 80 -1.67 15.73 18.14
C GLY A 80 -1.47 14.23 18.35
N PRO A 81 -0.21 13.76 18.44
CA PRO A 81 0.12 12.40 18.86
C PRO A 81 -0.54 12.13 20.22
N PRO A 82 -1.15 10.97 20.47
CA PRO A 82 -1.66 10.66 21.80
C PRO A 82 -0.47 10.71 22.76
N THR A 83 -0.40 11.71 23.64
CA THR A 83 0.57 11.69 24.74
C THR A 83 0.08 10.60 25.68
N PRO A 84 0.75 9.42 25.76
CA PRO A 84 0.32 8.40 26.69
C PRO A 84 0.43 8.98 28.09
N PHE A 85 -0.65 8.87 28.87
CA PHE A 85 -0.60 9.21 30.28
C PHE A 85 0.38 8.26 30.98
N VAL A 86 1.45 8.80 31.54
CA VAL A 86 2.39 8.06 32.38
C VAL A 86 2.09 8.47 33.83
N PRO A 87 1.50 7.59 34.65
CA PRO A 87 1.33 7.85 36.07
C PRO A 87 2.71 7.99 36.71
N ILE A 88 3.03 9.18 37.22
CA ILE A 88 4.21 9.40 38.04
C ILE A 88 3.84 8.92 39.45
N HIS A 89 4.28 7.73 39.81
CA HIS A 89 4.31 7.34 41.22
C HIS A 89 5.43 8.17 41.88
N GLU A 90 5.09 8.86 42.97
CA GLU A 90 6.00 9.74 43.71
C GLU A 90 7.38 9.11 43.96
N PRO A 91 8.44 9.94 44.01
CA PRO A 91 9.81 9.51 43.78
C PRO A 91 10.36 8.56 44.84
N PHE A 92 11.19 7.63 44.37
CA PHE A 92 12.02 6.75 45.17
C PHE A 92 12.96 7.56 46.09
N GLY A 93 12.52 7.77 47.33
CA GLY A 93 13.32 7.85 48.56
C GLY A 93 14.18 9.08 48.82
N ASP A 94 14.36 9.36 50.12
CA ASP A 94 15.69 9.56 50.71
C ASP A 94 16.24 8.19 51.14
#